data_AF-A0A8S3Y0R0-F1
#
_entry.id   AF-A0A8S3Y0R0-F1
#
_cell.length_a   1.000
_cell.length_b   1.000
_cell.length_c   1.000
_cell.angle_alpha   90.00
_cell.angle_beta   90.00
_cell.angle_gamma   90.00
#
_symmetry.space_group_name_H-M   'P 1'
#
loop_
_entity.id
_entity.type
_entity.pdbx_description
1 polymer ?
#
loop_
_entity_poly.entity_id
_entity_poly.type
_entity_poly.pdbx_seq_one_letter_code
_entity_poly.pdbx_strand_id
1 'polypeptide(L)'
;MERPEVCGTGPGSDQADTVAFWRGLWSEPVNHSEGPWMEVVASQSASVTPMDPVTITPEDVAEAVRRAPNWKSPGLDGLHHYWLKGFVVCHAVLARQYQEALDQKLLPSLLTTGITHLVP
;
A
#
# COMPACT_ATOMS: atom_id res chain seq x y z
N MET A 1 37.83 -8.59 15.59
CA MET A 1 37.36 -7.66 14.55
C MET A 1 36.06 -7.08 15.05
N GLU A 2 36.16 -6.08 15.91
CA GLU A 2 35.00 -5.52 16.62
C GLU A 2 34.26 -4.54 15.70
N ARG A 3 32.93 -4.70 15.63
CA ARG A 3 32.04 -3.73 14.97
C ARG A 3 32.05 -2.45 15.82
N PRO A 4 32.26 -1.26 15.23
CA PRO A 4 32.08 -0.04 15.98
C PRO A 4 30.61 0.10 16.38
N GLU A 5 30.37 0.28 17.68
CA GLU A 5 29.11 0.76 18.20
C GLU A 5 28.86 2.15 17.61
N VAL A 6 27.82 2.26 16.77
CA VAL A 6 27.34 3.55 16.31
C VAL A 6 26.69 4.23 17.51
N CYS A 7 27.43 5.17 18.10
CA CYS A 7 26.94 6.12 19.05
C CYS A 7 25.98 7.09 18.33
N GLY A 8 24.70 7.01 18.68
CA GLY A 8 23.66 7.91 18.21
C GLY A 8 22.80 8.39 19.38
N THR A 9 23.39 9.04 20.38
CA THR A 9 22.65 9.66 21.48
C THR A 9 22.41 11.14 21.18
N GLY A 10 21.49 11.43 20.26
CA GLY A 10 20.72 12.67 20.30
C GLY A 10 19.46 12.44 21.14
N PRO A 11 18.85 13.47 21.77
CA PRO A 11 17.50 13.30 22.29
C PRO A 11 16.61 12.88 21.12
N GLY A 12 16.07 11.67 21.16
CA GLY A 12 15.10 11.21 20.18
C GLY A 12 13.99 12.26 20.10
N SER A 13 13.64 12.70 18.90
CA SER A 13 12.53 13.64 18.71
C SER A 13 11.29 13.07 19.40
N ASP A 14 10.63 13.89 20.23
CA ASP A 14 9.43 13.45 20.93
C ASP A 14 8.40 12.93 19.91
N GLN A 15 7.72 11.84 20.27
CA GLN A 15 6.78 11.19 19.37
C GLN A 15 5.64 12.16 19.02
N ALA A 16 5.21 12.99 19.97
CA ALA A 16 4.16 13.97 19.73
C ALA A 16 4.63 15.08 18.78
N ASP A 17 5.87 15.56 18.93
CA ASP A 17 6.44 16.56 18.01
C ASP A 17 6.53 16.04 16.57
N THR A 18 6.96 14.78 16.40
CA THR A 18 7.05 14.12 15.09
C THR A 18 5.67 13.98 14.45
N VAL A 19 4.67 13.53 15.23
CA VAL A 19 3.29 13.42 14.76
C VAL A 19 2.71 14.79 14.41
N ALA A 20 2.94 15.81 15.24
CA ALA A 20 2.43 17.17 15.02
C ALA A 20 2.98 17.76 13.72
N PHE A 21 4.28 17.61 13.48
CA PHE A 21 4.94 18.06 12.26
C PHE A 21 4.31 17.43 10.99
N TRP A 22 4.25 16.08 10.92
CA TRP A 22 3.72 15.40 9.74
C TRP A 22 2.23 15.61 9.55
N ARG A 23 1.46 15.67 10.64
CA ARG A 23 0.02 15.96 10.60
C ARG A 23 -0.25 17.32 9.96
N GLY A 24 0.49 18.35 10.34
CA GLY A 24 0.33 19.70 9.76
C GLY A 24 0.60 19.77 8.25
N LEU A 25 1.42 18.86 7.71
CA LEU A 25 1.72 18.82 6.28
C LEU A 25 0.74 17.95 5.48
N TRP A 26 0.30 16.82 6.04
CA TRP A 26 -0.40 15.78 5.28
C TRP A 26 -1.87 15.57 5.65
N SER A 27 -2.33 16.06 6.81
CA SER A 27 -3.71 15.86 7.25
C SER A 27 -4.66 16.97 6.83
N GLU A 28 -4.13 18.09 6.34
CA GLU A 28 -4.94 19.18 5.82
C GLU A 28 -5.37 18.86 4.38
N PRO A 29 -6.68 18.90 4.08
CA PRO A 29 -7.16 18.69 2.72
C PRO A 29 -6.72 19.84 1.82
N VAL A 30 -5.97 19.52 0.76
CA VAL A 30 -5.52 20.49 -0.24
C VAL A 30 -6.27 20.24 -1.55
N ASN A 31 -6.78 21.30 -2.18
CA ASN A 31 -7.31 21.21 -3.54
C ASN A 31 -6.14 21.27 -4.53
N HIS A 32 -5.94 20.20 -5.28
CA HIS A 32 -4.95 20.17 -6.36
C HIS A 32 -5.54 20.81 -7.61
N SER A 33 -4.82 21.77 -8.21
CA SER A 33 -5.14 22.26 -9.56
C SER A 33 -4.40 21.44 -10.60
N GLU A 34 -5.09 21.13 -11.69
CA GLU A 34 -4.47 20.50 -12.85
C GLU A 34 -3.47 21.47 -13.50
N GLY A 35 -2.24 21.01 -13.70
CA GLY A 35 -1.15 21.82 -14.25
C GLY A 35 -0.93 21.52 -15.75
N PRO A 36 -0.31 22.44 -16.51
CA PRO A 36 -0.03 22.24 -17.94
C PRO A 36 0.80 20.98 -18.25
N TRP A 37 1.56 20.46 -17.27
CA TRP A 37 2.33 19.23 -17.40
C TRP A 37 1.46 17.99 -17.63
N MET A 38 0.18 18.00 -17.24
CA MET A 38 -0.74 16.88 -17.45
C MET A 38 -1.04 16.68 -18.94
N GLU A 39 -1.21 17.77 -19.70
CA GLU A 39 -1.36 17.71 -21.16
C GLU A 39 -0.10 17.16 -21.83
N VAL A 40 1.07 17.54 -21.33
CA VAL A 40 2.35 17.01 -21.80
C VAL A 40 2.41 15.50 -21.56
N VAL A 41 2.09 15.03 -20.36
CA VAL A 41 2.05 13.59 -20.04
C VAL A 41 1.03 12.86 -20.90
N ALA A 42 -0.18 13.41 -21.10
CA ALA A 42 -1.21 12.84 -21.96
C ALA A 42 -0.73 12.71 -23.42
N SER A 43 -0.05 13.74 -23.94
CA SER A 43 0.52 13.71 -25.31
C SER A 43 1.63 12.68 -25.46
N GLN A 44 2.51 12.55 -24.45
CA GLN A 44 3.61 11.60 -24.45
C GLN A 44 3.13 10.15 -24.30
N SER A 45 1.99 9.95 -23.64
CA SER A 45 1.37 8.64 -23.43
C SER A 45 0.33 8.27 -24.50
N ALA A 46 0.05 9.16 -25.47
CA ALA A 46 -0.95 8.91 -26.52
C ALA A 46 -0.61 7.71 -27.42
N SER A 47 0.66 7.36 -27.56
CA SER A 47 1.12 6.18 -28.31
C SER A 47 1.20 4.91 -27.47
N VAL A 48 0.97 4.99 -26.16
CA VAL A 48 1.01 3.84 -25.25
C VAL A 48 -0.27 3.05 -25.42
N THR A 49 -0.13 1.78 -25.80
CA THR A 49 -1.26 0.86 -25.88
C THR A 49 -1.95 0.77 -24.52
N PRO A 50 -3.30 0.89 -24.45
CA PRO A 50 -4.04 0.65 -23.23
C PRO A 50 -3.73 -0.72 -22.63
N MET A 51 -3.72 -0.81 -21.31
CA MET A 51 -3.59 -2.10 -20.62
C MET A 51 -4.76 -3.01 -21.00
N ASP A 52 -4.45 -4.26 -21.32
CA ASP A 52 -5.47 -5.28 -21.59
C ASP A 52 -6.40 -5.47 -20.38
N PRO A 53 -7.65 -5.91 -20.59
CA PRO A 53 -8.55 -6.23 -19.49
C PRO A 53 -7.92 -7.23 -18.52
N VAL A 54 -7.78 -6.81 -17.26
CA VAL A 54 -7.22 -7.66 -16.20
C VAL A 54 -8.33 -8.53 -15.63
N THR A 55 -8.10 -9.84 -15.59
CA THR A 55 -8.94 -10.80 -14.88
C THR A 55 -8.14 -11.39 -13.73
N ILE A 56 -8.57 -11.16 -12.49
CA ILE A 56 -7.92 -11.68 -11.30
C ILE A 56 -8.45 -13.07 -10.99
N THR A 57 -7.57 -14.07 -11.02
CA THR A 57 -7.87 -15.47 -10.76
C THR A 57 -7.47 -15.88 -9.33
N PRO A 58 -8.01 -16.99 -8.79
CA PRO A 58 -7.54 -17.56 -7.53
C PRO A 58 -6.04 -17.90 -7.55
N GLU A 59 -5.52 -18.31 -8.71
CA GLU A 59 -4.10 -18.62 -8.92
C GLU A 59 -3.22 -17.37 -8.78
N ASP A 60 -3.69 -16.21 -9.27
CA ASP A 60 -3.00 -14.93 -9.09
C ASP A 60 -2.89 -14.58 -7.60
N VAL A 61 -3.97 -14.77 -6.85
CA VAL A 61 -3.99 -14.57 -5.39
C VAL A 61 -3.05 -15.53 -4.69
N ALA A 62 -3.07 -16.81 -5.06
CA ALA A 62 -2.19 -17.82 -4.48
C ALA A 62 -0.71 -17.47 -4.71
N GLU A 63 -0.34 -17.07 -5.93
CA GLU A 63 1.04 -16.69 -6.26
C GLU A 63 1.48 -15.41 -5.56
N ALA A 64 0.60 -14.40 -5.50
CA ALA A 64 0.87 -13.15 -4.77
C ALA A 64 1.09 -13.40 -3.28
N VAL A 65 0.19 -14.16 -2.64
CA VAL A 65 0.26 -14.50 -1.22
C VAL A 65 1.49 -15.37 -0.93
N ARG A 66 1.85 -16.32 -1.81
CA ARG A 66 3.03 -17.18 -1.65
C ARG A 66 4.32 -16.36 -1.54
N ARG A 67 4.47 -15.31 -2.36
CA ARG A 67 5.65 -14.42 -2.37
C ARG A 67 5.69 -13.46 -1.18
N ALA A 68 4.57 -13.20 -0.52
CA ALA A 68 4.48 -12.24 0.57
C ALA A 68 5.19 -12.75 1.86
N PRO A 69 5.96 -11.92 2.59
CA PRO A 69 6.57 -12.35 3.85
C PRO A 69 5.53 -12.67 4.92
N ASN A 70 5.69 -13.81 5.60
CA ASN A 70 4.68 -14.36 6.54
C ASN A 70 4.23 -13.38 7.63
N TRP A 71 5.19 -12.68 8.25
CA TRP A 71 4.98 -11.85 9.43
C TRP A 71 5.12 -10.36 9.13
N LYS A 72 4.81 -9.94 7.89
CA LYS A 72 4.67 -8.52 7.59
C LYS A 72 3.50 -7.95 8.41
N SER A 73 3.61 -6.69 8.82
CA SER A 73 2.55 -5.99 9.56
C SER A 73 1.21 -6.12 8.82
N PRO A 74 0.13 -6.51 9.52
CA PRO A 74 -1.16 -6.70 8.90
C PRO A 74 -1.80 -5.33 8.60
N GLY A 75 -2.80 -5.34 7.72
CA GLY A 75 -3.63 -4.16 7.48
C GLY A 75 -4.63 -3.92 8.62
N LEU A 76 -5.67 -3.12 8.36
CA LEU A 76 -6.75 -2.88 9.33
C LEU A 76 -7.58 -4.14 9.65
N ASP A 77 -7.43 -5.20 8.85
CA ASP A 77 -8.06 -6.50 9.05
C ASP A 77 -7.33 -7.39 10.07
N GLY A 78 -6.11 -7.02 10.48
CA GLY A 78 -5.29 -7.81 11.41
C GLY A 78 -4.78 -9.13 10.82
N LEU A 79 -4.96 -9.37 9.52
CA LEU A 79 -4.66 -10.66 8.90
C LEU A 79 -3.23 -10.68 8.35
N HIS A 80 -2.38 -11.50 8.94
CA HIS A 80 -1.03 -11.72 8.42
C HIS A 80 -1.04 -12.60 7.15
N HIS A 81 -0.06 -12.38 6.27
CA HIS A 81 0.15 -13.23 5.10
C HIS A 81 0.36 -14.71 5.45
N TYR A 82 0.90 -15.01 6.63
CA TYR A 82 0.99 -16.38 7.15
C TYR A 82 -0.36 -17.12 7.09
N TRP A 83 -1.43 -16.47 7.55
CA TRP A 83 -2.77 -17.05 7.55
C TRP A 83 -3.35 -17.13 6.14
N LEU A 84 -3.14 -16.10 5.33
CA LEU A 84 -3.57 -16.10 3.92
C LEU A 84 -2.93 -17.25 3.13
N LYS A 85 -1.68 -17.62 3.43
CA LYS A 85 -1.03 -18.79 2.80
C LYS A 85 -1.69 -20.11 3.19
N GLY A 86 -2.12 -20.24 4.45
CA GLY A 86 -2.78 -21.44 4.95
C GLY A 86 -4.24 -21.57 4.51
N PHE A 87 -4.95 -20.46 4.35
CA PHE A 87 -6.38 -20.43 4.03
C PHE A 87 -6.65 -20.37 2.53
N VAL A 88 -6.30 -21.43 1.82
CA VAL A 88 -6.47 -21.54 0.35
C VAL A 88 -7.94 -21.35 -0.07
N VAL A 89 -8.89 -21.78 0.77
CA VAL A 89 -10.34 -21.59 0.51
C VAL A 89 -10.71 -20.10 0.35
N CYS A 90 -9.98 -19.19 1.00
CA CYS A 90 -10.22 -17.76 0.90
C CYS A 90 -9.71 -17.15 -0.42
N HIS A 91 -8.81 -17.82 -1.15
CA HIS A 91 -8.22 -17.26 -2.38
C HIS A 91 -9.27 -17.01 -3.47
N ALA A 92 -10.25 -17.90 -3.59
CA ALA A 92 -11.35 -17.73 -4.53
C ALA A 92 -12.24 -16.52 -4.16
N VAL A 93 -12.48 -16.29 -2.86
CA VAL A 93 -13.27 -15.15 -2.38
C VAL A 93 -12.51 -13.85 -2.60
N LEU A 94 -11.21 -13.83 -2.31
CA LEU A 94 -10.34 -12.67 -2.51
C LEU A 94 -10.23 -12.30 -3.99
N ALA A 95 -10.03 -13.27 -4.88
CA ALA A 95 -9.98 -13.02 -6.32
C ALA A 95 -11.26 -12.35 -6.82
N ARG A 96 -12.43 -12.88 -6.41
CA ARG A 96 -13.73 -12.27 -6.72
C ARG A 96 -13.84 -10.84 -6.20
N GLN A 97 -13.47 -10.60 -4.93
CA GLN A 97 -13.56 -9.26 -4.33
C GLN A 97 -12.62 -8.26 -4.99
N TYR A 98 -11.40 -8.68 -5.37
CA TYR A 98 -10.47 -7.83 -6.11
C TYR A 98 -10.99 -7.51 -7.51
N GLN A 99 -11.55 -8.50 -8.21
CA GLN A 99 -12.18 -8.26 -9.51
C GLN A 99 -13.37 -7.30 -9.41
N GLU A 100 -14.26 -7.51 -8.43
CA GLU A 100 -15.41 -6.62 -8.18
C GLU A 100 -14.96 -5.18 -7.92
N ALA A 101 -13.88 -4.99 -7.17
CA ALA A 101 -13.33 -3.66 -6.88
C ALA A 101 -12.77 -2.96 -8.14
N LEU A 102 -12.13 -3.72 -9.05
CA LEU A 102 -11.67 -3.21 -10.35
C LEU A 102 -12.85 -2.85 -11.26
N ASP A 103 -13.83 -3.74 -11.38
CA ASP A 103 -14.98 -3.57 -12.26
C ASP A 103 -15.86 -2.39 -11.84
N GLN A 104 -16.09 -2.25 -10.53
CA GLN A 104 -16.89 -1.15 -9.97
C GLN A 104 -16.11 0.17 -9.86
N LYS A 105 -14.78 0.13 -10.01
CA LYS A 105 -13.88 1.27 -9.73
C LYS A 105 -14.07 1.84 -8.32
N LEU A 106 -14.40 0.97 -7.37
CA LEU A 106 -14.63 1.30 -5.97
C LEU A 106 -13.74 0.42 -5.10
N LEU A 107 -12.68 1.03 -4.56
CA LEU A 107 -11.77 0.33 -3.67
C LEU A 107 -12.29 0.39 -2.23
N PRO A 108 -12.35 -0.74 -1.50
CA PRO A 108 -12.69 -0.75 -0.09
C PRO A 108 -11.66 0.05 0.71
N SER A 109 -12.11 0.72 1.77
CA SER A 109 -11.25 1.57 2.62
C SER A 109 -10.02 0.81 3.15
N LEU A 110 -10.16 -0.49 3.45
CA LEU A 110 -9.06 -1.36 3.86
C LEU A 110 -7.88 -1.37 2.87
N LEU A 111 -8.13 -1.23 1.56
CA LEU A 111 -7.08 -1.20 0.54
C LEU A 111 -6.50 0.19 0.32
N THR A 112 -7.18 1.24 0.77
CA THR A 112 -6.80 2.64 0.55
C THR A 112 -6.33 3.35 1.81
N THR A 113 -6.37 2.66 2.96
CA THR A 113 -5.95 3.18 4.26
C THR A 113 -4.91 2.27 4.90
N GLY A 114 -3.89 2.87 5.52
CA GLY A 114 -2.79 2.13 6.16
C GLY A 114 -2.55 2.62 7.58
N ILE A 115 -1.97 1.74 8.41
CA ILE A 115 -1.49 2.11 9.75
C ILE A 115 0.00 2.46 9.64
N THR A 116 0.36 3.67 10.05
CA THR A 116 1.75 4.11 10.13
C THR A 116 2.26 3.97 11.55
N HIS A 117 3.36 3.24 11.73
CA HIS A 117 4.04 3.09 13.02
C HIS A 117 5.33 3.92 13.02
N LEU A 118 5.55 4.71 14.07
CA LEU A 118 6.84 5.35 14.31
C LEU A 118 7.79 4.31 14.94
N VAL A 119 8.91 4.07 14.27
CA VAL A 119 9.95 3.14 14.74
C VAL A 119 10.93 3.91 15.64
N PRO A 120 11.41 3.32 16.76
CA PRO A 120 12.42 3.93 17.64
C PRO A 120 13.75 4.21 16.95
#